data_AF-A0A542S7F6-F1
#
_entry.id   AF-A0A542S7F6-F1
#
_cell.length_a   1.000
_cell.length_b   1.000
_cell.length_c   1.000
_cell.angle_alpha   90.00
_cell.angle_beta   90.00
_cell.angle_gamma   90.00
#
_symmetry.space_group_name_H-M   'P 1'
#
loop_
_entity.id
_entity.type
_entity.pdbx_description
1 polymer ?
#
loop_
_entity_poly.entity_id
_entity_poly.type
_entity_poly.pdbx_seq_one_letter_code
_entity_poly.pdbx_strand_id
1 'polypeptide(L)'
;MRVPEFSDEQIAADLAAAAAELGEPLTAAGYDGWQRQRNAASPALLIRRFGSWNAACAHAGVATNKTRSTSRRWSDDDVVAIVARYLAEPGSAGSFADYAAWAKARDGVPSGATLRQRFSWAEVKKRAGELS
;
A
#
# COMPACT_ATOMS: atom_id res chain seq x y z
N MET A 1 14.79 8.71 25.91
CA MET A 1 14.28 9.89 25.18
C MET A 1 12.77 9.72 25.07
N ARG A 2 11.96 10.58 25.69
CA ARG A 2 10.49 10.54 25.49
C ARG A 2 10.21 11.05 24.08
N VAL A 3 9.48 10.27 23.30
CA VAL A 3 8.95 10.75 22.02
C VAL A 3 7.90 11.80 22.37
N PRO A 4 7.93 13.00 21.78
CA PRO A 4 6.86 13.98 22.00
C PRO A 4 5.51 13.35 21.64
N GLU A 5 4.53 13.48 22.53
CA GLU A 5 3.17 13.05 22.27
C GLU A 5 2.49 14.12 21.40
N PHE A 6 2.17 13.76 20.17
CA PHE A 6 1.40 14.60 19.26
C PHE A 6 -0.06 14.15 19.28
N SER A 7 -0.98 15.07 19.54
CA SER A 7 -2.43 14.84 19.43
C SER A 7 -2.86 14.76 17.96
N ASP A 8 -4.04 14.20 17.70
CA ASP A 8 -4.59 14.09 16.33
C ASP A 8 -4.78 15.48 15.72
N GLU A 9 -5.23 16.43 16.53
CA GLU A 9 -5.45 17.83 16.15
C GLU A 9 -4.14 18.54 15.79
N GLN A 10 -3.07 18.29 16.55
CA GLN A 10 -1.75 18.85 16.25
C GLN A 10 -1.22 18.29 14.93
N ILE A 11 -1.39 16.99 14.70
CA ILE A 11 -0.97 16.35 13.45
C ILE A 11 -1.76 16.90 12.26
N ALA A 12 -3.07 17.12 12.42
CA ALA A 12 -3.90 17.72 11.38
C ALA A 12 -3.45 19.16 11.06
N ALA A 13 -3.18 19.96 12.10
CA ALA A 13 -2.68 21.32 11.94
C ALA A 13 -1.30 21.36 11.23
N ASP A 14 -0.38 20.48 11.60
CA ASP A 14 0.94 20.39 10.98
C ASP A 14 0.85 19.99 9.49
N LEU A 15 -0.01 19.03 9.16
CA LEU A 15 -0.25 18.62 7.77
C LEU A 15 -0.86 19.75 6.95
N ALA A 16 -1.83 20.50 7.50
CA ALA A 16 -2.44 21.64 6.83
C ALA A 16 -1.43 22.79 6.62
N ALA A 17 -0.59 23.08 7.62
CA ALA A 17 0.47 24.08 7.51
C ALA A 17 1.51 23.68 6.44
N ALA A 18 1.93 22.41 6.43
CA ALA A 18 2.84 21.91 5.42
C ALA A 18 2.25 21.99 4.00
N ALA A 19 0.95 21.70 3.83
CA ALA A 19 0.25 21.83 2.56
C ALA A 19 0.15 23.28 2.09
N ALA A 20 -0.11 24.23 3.02
CA ALA A 20 -0.16 25.65 2.71
C ALA A 20 1.21 26.20 2.28
N GLU A 21 2.31 25.70 2.86
CA GLU A 21 3.67 26.14 2.52
C GLU A 21 4.25 25.48 1.27
N LEU A 22 4.06 24.16 1.12
CA LEU A 22 4.65 23.37 0.03
C LEU A 22 3.73 23.23 -1.18
N GLY A 23 2.45 23.55 -1.03
CA GLY A 23 1.41 23.33 -2.03
C GLY A 23 0.82 21.92 -1.99
N GLU A 24 -0.32 21.78 -2.67
CA GLU A 24 -1.01 20.52 -2.87
C GLU A 24 -0.78 19.97 -4.28
N PRO A 25 -0.65 18.63 -4.45
CA PRO A 25 -0.78 17.60 -3.43
C PRO A 25 0.47 17.46 -2.53
N LEU A 26 0.26 17.44 -1.22
CA LEU A 26 1.33 17.26 -0.25
C LEU A 26 1.91 15.84 -0.38
N THR A 27 3.23 15.72 -0.55
CA THR A 27 3.91 14.42 -0.64
C THR A 27 4.53 14.04 0.70
N ALA A 28 4.61 12.73 0.99
CA ALA A 28 5.26 12.25 2.21
C ALA A 28 6.72 12.72 2.31
N ALA A 29 7.45 12.76 1.19
CA ALA A 29 8.83 13.24 1.15
C ALA A 29 8.91 14.77 1.38
N GLY A 30 7.99 15.54 0.81
CA GLY A 30 7.91 16.99 1.04
C GLY A 30 7.63 17.31 2.51
N TYR A 31 6.62 16.66 3.10
CA TYR A 31 6.32 16.80 4.52
C TYR A 31 7.48 16.34 5.41
N ASP A 32 8.15 15.24 5.07
CA ASP A 32 9.32 14.75 5.81
C ASP A 32 10.48 15.76 5.82
N GLY A 33 10.67 16.54 4.76
CA GLY A 33 11.60 17.67 4.73
C GLY A 33 11.12 18.87 5.57
N TRP A 34 9.83 19.18 5.52
CA TRP A 34 9.20 20.28 6.26
C TRP A 34 9.20 20.06 7.77
N GLN A 35 8.86 18.84 8.22
CA GLN A 35 8.78 18.48 9.64
C GLN A 35 10.15 18.46 10.30
N ARG A 36 11.23 18.08 9.60
CA ARG A 36 12.58 18.01 10.20
C ARG A 36 13.11 19.34 10.72
N GLN A 37 12.59 20.43 10.19
CA GLN A 37 12.95 21.80 10.58
C GLN A 37 12.01 22.35 11.65
N ARG A 38 11.07 21.55 12.14
CA ARG A 38 9.97 21.92 13.03
C ARG A 38 9.78 20.88 14.12
N ASN A 39 9.06 21.22 15.18
CA ASN A 39 8.66 20.23 16.19
C ASN A 39 7.34 19.56 15.78
N ALA A 40 7.38 18.82 14.66
CA ALA A 40 6.21 18.17 14.07
C ALA A 40 6.39 16.65 14.02
N ALA A 41 5.28 15.92 13.94
CA ALA A 41 5.30 14.46 13.91
C ALA A 41 5.92 13.91 12.62
N SER A 42 6.71 12.84 12.72
CA SER A 42 7.33 12.20 11.55
C SER A 42 6.33 11.37 10.73
N PRO A 43 6.55 11.17 9.42
CA PRO A 43 5.66 10.35 8.58
C PRO A 43 5.45 8.93 9.12
N ALA A 44 6.46 8.34 9.76
CA ALA A 44 6.35 7.02 10.38
C ALA A 44 5.36 7.01 11.57
N LEU A 45 5.34 8.08 12.36
CA LEU A 45 4.37 8.25 13.45
C LEU A 45 2.96 8.40 12.88
N LEU A 46 2.79 9.23 11.85
CA LEU A 46 1.52 9.41 11.14
C LEU A 46 0.99 8.06 10.60
N ILE A 47 1.83 7.27 9.92
CA ILE A 47 1.44 5.96 9.39
C ILE A 47 1.08 5.00 10.53
N ARG A 48 1.84 4.97 11.62
CA ARG A 48 1.54 4.12 12.79
C ARG A 48 0.20 4.50 13.43
N ARG A 49 -0.14 5.79 13.46
CA ARG A 49 -1.32 6.33 14.15
C ARG A 49 -2.59 6.25 13.31
N PHE A 50 -2.50 6.63 12.03
CA PHE A 50 -3.63 6.69 11.10
C PHE A 50 -3.69 5.51 10.10
N GLY A 51 -2.73 4.58 10.17
CA GLY A 51 -2.62 3.41 9.30
C GLY A 51 -1.98 3.67 7.94
N SER A 52 -2.09 4.88 7.40
CA SER A 52 -1.41 5.27 6.15
C SER A 52 -1.23 6.78 6.01
N TRP A 53 -0.30 7.21 5.16
CA TRP A 53 -0.10 8.61 4.79
C TRP A 53 -1.39 9.24 4.22
N ASN A 54 -2.08 8.54 3.32
CA ASN A 54 -3.35 9.02 2.76
C ASN A 54 -4.43 9.20 3.84
N ALA A 55 -4.50 8.30 4.82
CA ALA A 55 -5.45 8.42 5.92
C ALA A 55 -5.12 9.62 6.82
N ALA A 56 -3.84 9.87 7.09
CA ALA A 56 -3.41 11.06 7.83
C ALA A 56 -3.77 12.36 7.10
N CYS A 57 -3.48 12.46 5.79
CA CYS A 57 -3.87 13.63 5.00
C CYS A 57 -5.40 13.78 4.89
N ALA A 58 -6.15 12.68 4.76
CA ALA A 58 -7.61 12.72 4.75
C ALA A 58 -8.18 13.22 6.09
N HIS A 59 -7.59 12.80 7.21
CA HIS A 59 -7.95 13.30 8.54
C HIS A 59 -7.68 14.81 8.67
N ALA A 60 -6.61 15.30 8.06
CA ALA A 60 -6.25 16.72 8.02
C ALA A 60 -7.00 17.56 6.97
N GLY A 61 -7.83 16.94 6.12
CA GLY A 61 -8.48 17.64 5.00
C GLY A 61 -7.53 18.11 3.89
N VAL A 62 -6.32 17.56 3.82
CA VAL A 62 -5.26 17.97 2.89
C VAL A 62 -5.24 17.04 1.67
N ALA A 63 -5.12 17.61 0.47
CA ALA A 63 -4.92 16.79 -0.71
C ALA A 63 -3.50 16.19 -0.74
N THR A 64 -3.40 14.89 -0.94
CA THR A 64 -2.13 14.20 -1.12
C THR A 64 -2.12 13.34 -2.37
N ASN A 65 -0.93 13.10 -2.91
CA ASN A 65 -0.81 12.26 -4.08
C ASN A 65 -1.22 10.85 -3.68
N LYS A 66 -2.24 10.30 -4.37
CA LYS A 66 -2.76 8.98 -4.03
C LYS A 66 -1.64 7.97 -4.24
N THR A 67 -1.02 7.47 -3.17
CA THR A 67 -0.13 6.30 -3.27
C THR A 67 -0.88 5.26 -4.08
N ARG A 68 -0.33 4.90 -5.24
CA ARG A 68 -0.92 3.90 -6.13
C ARG A 68 -0.82 2.58 -5.40
N SER A 69 -1.80 2.26 -4.57
CA SER A 69 -1.90 0.96 -3.95
C SER A 69 -1.77 -0.05 -5.08
N THR A 70 -0.76 -0.92 -5.01
CA THR A 70 -0.68 -2.10 -5.88
C THR A 70 -1.99 -2.89 -5.81
N SER A 71 -2.69 -2.79 -4.69
CA SER A 71 -4.05 -3.26 -4.46
C SER A 71 -5.14 -2.63 -5.34
N ARG A 72 -4.92 -1.48 -5.98
CA ARG A 72 -5.90 -0.92 -6.94
C ARG A 72 -5.71 -1.44 -8.35
N ARG A 73 -4.59 -2.10 -8.65
CA ARG A 73 -4.34 -2.64 -10.00
C ARG A 73 -5.03 -3.98 -10.24
N TRP A 74 -5.31 -4.72 -9.18
CA TRP A 74 -6.02 -5.99 -9.22
C TRP A 74 -7.08 -5.96 -8.13
N SER A 75 -8.29 -6.39 -8.40
CA SER A 75 -9.27 -6.78 -7.39
C SER A 75 -8.89 -8.13 -6.79
N ASP A 76 -9.59 -8.55 -5.75
CA ASP A 76 -9.44 -9.89 -5.20
C ASP A 76 -9.79 -10.96 -6.23
N ASP A 77 -10.86 -10.74 -6.99
CA ASP A 77 -11.29 -11.57 -8.11
C ASP A 77 -10.21 -11.66 -9.21
N ASP A 78 -9.62 -10.52 -9.60
CA ASP A 78 -8.52 -10.49 -10.57
C ASP A 78 -7.33 -11.35 -10.11
N VAL A 79 -6.98 -11.31 -8.82
CA VAL A 79 -5.89 -12.13 -8.29
C VAL A 79 -6.24 -13.61 -8.38
N VAL A 80 -7.47 -14.00 -8.01
CA VAL A 80 -7.93 -15.39 -8.08
C VAL A 80 -7.94 -15.87 -9.54
N ALA A 81 -8.47 -15.08 -10.47
CA ALA A 81 -8.52 -15.41 -11.90
C ALA A 81 -7.11 -15.55 -12.52
N ILE A 82 -6.16 -14.69 -12.12
CA ILE A 82 -4.77 -14.79 -12.58
C ILE A 82 -4.11 -16.08 -12.05
N VAL A 83 -4.37 -16.46 -10.80
CA VAL A 83 -3.86 -17.72 -10.24
C VAL A 83 -4.50 -18.91 -10.92
N ALA A 84 -5.81 -18.89 -11.21
CA ALA A 84 -6.48 -19.94 -11.97
C ALA A 84 -5.85 -20.12 -13.35
N ARG A 85 -5.58 -19.02 -14.07
CA ARG A 85 -4.86 -19.05 -15.35
C ARG A 85 -3.48 -19.68 -15.22
N TYR A 86 -2.71 -19.30 -14.20
CA TYR A 86 -1.39 -19.90 -13.94
C TYR A 86 -1.49 -21.39 -13.62
N LEU A 87 -2.48 -21.84 -12.85
CA LEU A 87 -2.68 -23.26 -12.53
C LEU A 87 -3.08 -24.09 -13.76
N ALA A 88 -3.78 -23.47 -14.72
CA ALA A 88 -4.16 -24.10 -15.98
C ALA A 88 -3.04 -24.12 -17.03
N GLU A 89 -1.94 -23.37 -16.84
CA GLU A 89 -0.83 -23.36 -17.79
C GLU A 89 -0.01 -24.67 -17.74
N PRO A 90 0.32 -25.27 -18.90
CA PRO A 90 1.14 -26.46 -18.97
C PRO A 90 2.52 -26.22 -18.32
N GLY A 91 2.90 -27.10 -17.39
CA GLY A 91 4.18 -27.00 -16.68
C GLY A 91 4.12 -26.19 -15.37
N SER A 92 2.95 -25.67 -14.99
CA SER A 92 2.74 -25.11 -13.65
C SER A 92 2.90 -26.18 -12.58
N ALA A 93 3.83 -25.96 -11.63
CA ALA A 93 4.01 -26.83 -10.48
C ALA A 93 2.95 -26.60 -9.40
N GLY A 94 2.07 -25.59 -9.56
CA GLY A 94 1.02 -25.27 -8.60
C GLY A 94 1.54 -24.88 -7.21
N SER A 95 2.79 -24.42 -7.14
CA SER A 95 3.45 -23.96 -5.91
C SER A 95 3.61 -22.43 -5.91
N PHE A 96 3.75 -21.84 -4.73
CA PHE A 96 3.96 -20.39 -4.60
C PHE A 96 5.29 -19.94 -5.21
N ALA A 97 6.36 -20.74 -5.04
CA ALA A 97 7.68 -20.43 -5.59
C ALA A 97 7.65 -20.41 -7.12
N ASP A 98 6.94 -21.38 -7.71
CA ASP A 98 6.75 -21.46 -9.15
C ASP A 98 5.88 -20.29 -9.68
N TYR A 99 4.79 -19.96 -8.99
CA TYR A 99 4.00 -18.76 -9.31
C TYR A 99 4.85 -17.48 -9.27
N ALA A 100 5.70 -17.33 -8.24
CA ALA A 100 6.56 -16.16 -8.11
C ALA A 100 7.60 -16.06 -9.24
N ALA A 101 8.12 -17.19 -9.71
CA ALA A 101 9.01 -17.24 -10.87
C ALA A 101 8.26 -16.92 -12.18
N TRP A 102 7.08 -17.52 -12.37
CA TRP A 102 6.19 -17.28 -13.50
C TRP A 102 5.78 -15.79 -13.60
N ALA A 103 5.43 -15.18 -12.47
CA ALA A 103 5.02 -13.78 -12.39
C ALA A 103 6.18 -12.82 -12.67
N LYS A 104 7.43 -13.22 -12.38
CA LYS A 104 8.62 -12.39 -12.66
C LYS A 104 8.89 -12.24 -14.15
N ALA A 105 8.50 -13.22 -14.96
CA ALA A 105 8.69 -13.22 -16.40
C ALA A 105 7.53 -12.56 -17.18
N ARG A 106 6.53 -12.01 -16.48
CA ARG A 106 5.29 -11.49 -17.08
C ARG A 106 4.94 -10.11 -16.55
N ASP A 107 4.62 -9.21 -17.47
CA ASP A 107 4.00 -7.94 -17.14
C ASP A 107 2.48 -8.10 -16.91
N GLY A 108 1.92 -7.26 -16.03
CA GLY A 108 0.47 -7.20 -15.81
C GLY A 108 -0.10 -8.19 -14.80
N VAL A 109 0.73 -9.00 -14.14
CA VAL A 109 0.33 -9.92 -13.07
C VAL A 109 0.88 -9.48 -11.71
N PRO A 110 0.19 -9.76 -10.59
CA PRO A 110 0.68 -9.40 -9.27
C PRO A 110 1.89 -10.25 -8.89
N SER A 111 2.93 -9.60 -8.37
CA SER A 111 4.10 -10.30 -7.83
C SER A 111 3.71 -11.26 -6.70
N GLY A 112 4.55 -12.26 -6.41
CA GLY A 112 4.33 -13.14 -5.26
C GLY A 112 4.21 -12.39 -3.93
N ALA A 113 4.92 -11.26 -3.76
CA ALA A 113 4.79 -10.41 -2.58
C ALA A 113 3.42 -9.72 -2.52
N THR A 114 2.92 -9.19 -3.65
CA THR A 114 1.59 -8.58 -3.75
C THR A 114 0.48 -9.60 -3.48
N LEU A 115 0.63 -10.83 -3.97
CA LEU A 115 -0.31 -11.91 -3.72
C LEU A 115 -0.35 -12.28 -2.23
N ARG A 116 0.82 -12.40 -1.58
CA ARG A 116 0.93 -12.70 -0.13
C ARG A 116 0.32 -11.64 0.78
N GLN A 117 0.26 -10.39 0.33
CA GLN A 117 -0.41 -9.31 1.08
C GLN A 117 -1.94 -9.44 1.09
N ARG A 118 -2.50 -10.31 0.23
CA ARG A 118 -3.94 -10.44 0.03
C ARG A 118 -4.49 -11.79 0.44
N PHE A 119 -3.81 -12.86 0.04
CA PHE A 119 -4.26 -14.22 0.25
C PHE A 119 -3.12 -15.09 0.77
N SER A 120 -3.48 -16.08 1.57
CA SER A 120 -2.62 -17.25 1.74
C SER A 120 -2.59 -18.07 0.44
N TRP A 121 -1.49 -18.78 0.18
CA TRP A 121 -1.38 -19.61 -1.02
C TRP A 121 -2.47 -20.70 -1.09
N ALA A 122 -2.80 -21.29 0.06
CA ALA A 122 -3.84 -22.31 0.14
C ALA A 122 -5.22 -21.73 -0.20
N GLU A 123 -5.54 -20.54 0.31
CA GLU A 123 -6.81 -19.88 0.05
C GLU A 123 -6.98 -19.52 -1.42
N VAL A 124 -5.98 -18.86 -2.03
CA VAL A 124 -6.10 -18.43 -3.43
C VAL A 124 -6.17 -19.63 -4.38
N LYS A 125 -5.46 -20.73 -4.10
CA LYS A 125 -5.57 -21.97 -4.87
C LYS A 125 -6.95 -22.59 -4.78
N LYS A 126 -7.55 -22.60 -3.57
CA LYS A 126 -8.89 -23.13 -3.37
C LYS A 126 -9.88 -22.33 -4.22
N ARG A 127 -9.88 -21.00 -4.09
CA ARG A 127 -10.77 -20.12 -4.86
C ARG A 127 -10.52 -20.21 -6.37
N ALA A 128 -9.27 -20.36 -6.78
CA ALA A 128 -8.93 -20.54 -8.19
C ALA A 128 -9.46 -21.87 -8.76
N GLY A 129 -9.49 -22.94 -7.96
CA GLY A 129 -10.08 -24.22 -8.34
C GLY A 129 -11.62 -24.19 -8.40
N GLU A 130 -12.27 -23.24 -7.71
CA GLU A 130 -13.72 -23.03 -7.77
C GLU A 130 -14.16 -22.28 -9.04
N LEU A 131 -13.22 -21.71 -9.80
CA LEU A 131 -13.46 -21.03 -11.09
C LEU A 131 -13.35 -21.95 -12.32
N SER A 132 -12.90 -23.20 -12.15
CA SER A 132 -12.63 -24.17 -13.24
C SER A 132 -13.77 -25.15 -13.47
#